data_AF-A0A2D5AN74-F1
#
_entry.id   AF-A0A2D5AN74-F1
#
_cell.length_a   1.000
_cell.length_b   1.000
_cell.length_c   1.000
_cell.angle_alpha   90.00
_cell.angle_beta   90.00
_cell.angle_gamma   90.00
#
_symmetry.space_group_name_H-M   'P 1'
#
loop_
_entity.id
_entity.type
_entity.pdbx_description
1 polymer ?
#
loop_
_entity_poly.entity_id
_entity_poly.type
_entity_poly.pdbx_seq_one_letter_code
_entity_poly.pdbx_strand_id
1 'polypeptide(L)'
;MTNVTGQDRIKRLREDLIPAADHLCCLIHDFASTGACLTGEDAQLVADLEKLKDQADTFKNGVADWFSDEAVLGTGDFEKNLSHARHDARNGLNHLFGIIQLIQMAAPSGEIGKKSPAIIAALENCLALISGTAQIVEPAFSSSSFNTADSATDSSARSLQGTLLVADDDEENRTILERLLITHGFKVEFAVNGVEAIQRISEKAYDAVLLDIQMPEMDGFEVLAKLRETGHLRHTPVIVVTGLQEEQDAVRCIEIGA
;
A
#
# COMPACT_ATOMS: atom_id res chain seq x y z
N MET A 1 -16.79 27.29 18.32
CA MET A 1 -17.12 26.03 19.02
C MET A 1 -16.66 24.77 18.27
N THR A 2 -16.20 24.87 17.01
CA THR A 2 -15.76 23.73 16.18
C THR A 2 -14.32 23.25 16.42
N ASN A 3 -13.41 24.11 16.91
CA ASN A 3 -11.98 23.78 17.01
C ASN A 3 -11.62 22.82 18.17
N VAL A 4 -12.43 22.80 19.25
CA VAL A 4 -12.20 21.94 20.42
C VAL A 4 -12.42 20.46 20.08
N THR A 5 -13.43 20.15 19.26
CA THR A 5 -13.75 18.78 18.85
C THR A 5 -12.68 18.17 17.94
N GLY A 6 -12.04 18.98 17.07
CA GLY A 6 -10.94 18.52 16.21
C GLY A 6 -9.66 18.24 16.98
N GLN A 7 -9.31 19.13 17.92
CA GLN A 7 -8.17 18.96 18.85
C GLN A 7 -8.30 17.68 19.68
N ASP A 8 -9.48 17.44 20.25
CA ASP A 8 -9.72 16.23 21.06
C ASP A 8 -9.63 14.95 20.21
N ARG A 9 -10.06 14.98 18.94
CA ARG A 9 -9.96 13.85 18.00
C ARG A 9 -8.49 13.49 17.70
N ILE A 10 -7.66 14.46 17.32
CA ILE A 10 -6.24 14.21 17.03
C ILE A 10 -5.49 13.77 18.29
N LYS A 11 -5.81 14.40 19.43
CA LYS A 11 -5.17 14.06 20.70
C LYS A 11 -5.41 12.58 21.04
N ARG A 12 -6.65 12.10 20.98
CA ARG A 12 -6.97 10.69 21.21
C ARG A 12 -6.29 9.76 20.20
N LEU A 13 -6.32 10.14 18.91
CA LEU A 13 -5.64 9.37 17.87
C LEU A 13 -4.15 9.19 18.19
N ARG A 14 -3.45 10.25 18.62
CA ARG A 14 -2.04 10.17 19.02
C ARG A 14 -1.82 9.33 20.27
N GLU A 15 -2.68 9.48 21.28
CA GLU A 15 -2.61 8.71 22.53
C GLU A 15 -2.68 7.20 22.28
N ASP A 16 -3.40 6.76 21.25
CA ASP A 16 -3.50 5.36 20.86
C ASP A 16 -2.44 4.94 19.80
N LEU A 17 -2.18 5.78 18.79
CA LEU A 17 -1.33 5.42 17.65
C LEU A 17 0.16 5.45 17.96
N ILE A 18 0.63 6.38 18.80
CA ILE A 18 2.07 6.46 19.15
C ILE A 18 2.53 5.18 19.86
N PRO A 19 1.87 4.69 20.92
CA PRO A 19 2.25 3.41 21.55
C PRO A 19 2.14 2.22 20.59
N ALA A 20 1.15 2.22 19.69
CA ALA A 20 1.01 1.16 18.70
C ALA A 20 2.17 1.14 17.69
N ALA A 21 2.59 2.32 17.21
CA ALA A 21 3.73 2.47 16.31
C ALA A 21 5.05 2.10 16.99
N ASP A 22 5.24 2.48 18.25
CA ASP A 22 6.39 2.06 19.06
C ASP A 22 6.45 0.54 19.20
N HIS A 23 5.32 -0.09 19.53
CA HIS A 23 5.23 -1.54 19.65
C HIS A 23 5.54 -2.27 18.34
N LEU A 24 4.96 -1.80 17.23
CA LEU A 24 5.24 -2.31 15.89
C LEU A 24 6.74 -2.21 15.56
N CYS A 25 7.35 -1.05 15.80
CA CYS A 25 8.77 -0.82 15.57
C CYS A 25 9.62 -1.81 16.39
N CYS A 26 9.33 -1.99 17.68
CA CYS A 26 10.03 -2.97 18.52
C CYS A 26 9.91 -4.40 17.97
N LEU A 27 8.72 -4.83 17.54
CA LEU A 27 8.52 -6.16 16.95
C LEU A 27 9.33 -6.34 15.67
N ILE A 28 9.36 -5.32 14.81
CA ILE A 28 10.13 -5.35 13.56
C ILE A 28 11.64 -5.41 13.84
N HIS A 29 12.14 -4.68 14.84
CA HIS A 29 13.56 -4.74 15.23
C HIS A 29 13.95 -6.13 15.78
N ASP A 30 13.12 -6.74 16.64
CA ASP A 30 13.34 -8.14 17.10
C ASP A 30 13.32 -9.13 15.94
N PHE A 31 12.39 -8.93 15.01
CA PHE A 31 12.25 -9.76 13.83
C PHE A 31 13.42 -9.65 12.87
N ALA A 32 13.86 -8.42 12.56
CA ALA A 32 14.97 -8.16 11.65
C ALA A 32 16.30 -8.68 12.23
N SER A 33 16.54 -8.46 13.52
CA SER A 33 17.74 -9.00 14.20
C SER A 33 17.76 -10.53 14.23
N THR A 34 16.63 -11.17 14.53
CA THR A 34 16.50 -12.63 14.45
C THR A 34 16.68 -13.13 13.01
N GLY A 35 16.04 -12.46 12.05
CA GLY A 35 16.11 -12.78 10.63
C GLY A 35 17.54 -12.75 10.11
N ALA A 36 18.29 -11.68 10.38
CA ALA A 36 19.67 -11.52 9.95
C ALA A 36 20.62 -12.63 10.46
N CYS A 37 20.33 -13.22 11.63
CA CYS A 37 21.08 -14.37 12.13
C CYS A 37 20.76 -15.68 11.37
N LEU A 38 19.60 -15.75 10.72
CA LEU A 38 19.05 -16.95 10.09
C LEU A 38 19.09 -16.92 8.55
N THR A 39 19.29 -15.76 7.94
CA THR A 39 19.23 -15.54 6.48
C THR A 39 20.38 -16.18 5.70
N GLY A 40 21.47 -16.62 6.36
CA GLY A 40 22.65 -17.13 5.66
C GLY A 40 23.33 -16.05 4.79
N GLU A 41 23.70 -16.38 3.54
CA GLU A 41 24.31 -15.48 2.54
C GLU A 41 23.29 -14.80 1.60
N ASP A 42 21.98 -14.89 1.85
CA ASP A 42 20.97 -14.24 1.00
C ASP A 42 20.99 -12.72 1.19
N ALA A 43 21.76 -12.04 0.34
CA ALA A 43 21.95 -10.60 0.38
C ALA A 43 20.65 -9.81 0.16
N GLN A 44 19.70 -10.34 -0.63
CA GLN A 44 18.44 -9.64 -0.89
C GLN A 44 17.53 -9.71 0.34
N LEU A 45 17.44 -10.87 0.99
CA LEU A 45 16.65 -11.02 2.20
C LEU A 45 17.20 -10.17 3.35
N VAL A 46 18.53 -10.06 3.47
CA VAL A 46 19.17 -9.15 4.44
C VAL A 46 18.82 -7.70 4.13
N ALA A 47 18.90 -7.28 2.87
CA ALA A 47 18.53 -5.92 2.47
C ALA A 47 17.05 -5.62 2.76
N ASP A 48 16.15 -6.59 2.54
CA ASP A 48 14.72 -6.43 2.84
C ASP A 48 14.45 -6.29 4.35
N LEU A 49 15.16 -7.04 5.19
CA LEU A 49 15.06 -6.92 6.65
C LEU A 49 15.57 -5.57 7.16
N GLU A 50 16.69 -5.08 6.60
CA GLU A 50 17.22 -3.74 6.90
C GLU A 50 16.20 -2.67 6.48
N LYS A 51 15.65 -2.80 5.27
CA LYS A 51 14.65 -1.87 4.73
C LYS A 51 13.36 -1.86 5.55
N LEU A 52 12.90 -3.03 6.01
CA LEU A 52 11.73 -3.13 6.90
C LEU A 52 11.95 -2.36 8.20
N LYS A 53 13.15 -2.47 8.79
CA LYS A 53 13.54 -1.77 10.01
C LYS A 53 13.55 -0.25 9.79
N ASP A 54 14.19 0.21 8.72
CA ASP A 54 14.30 1.64 8.41
C ASP A 54 12.93 2.27 8.13
N GLN A 55 12.06 1.56 7.40
CA GLN A 55 10.67 1.99 7.18
C GLN A 55 9.85 2.00 8.47
N ALA A 56 10.10 1.08 9.41
CA ALA A 56 9.40 1.06 10.70
C ALA A 56 9.79 2.26 11.57
N ASP A 57 11.08 2.63 11.57
CA ASP A 57 11.55 3.84 12.23
C ASP A 57 10.99 5.10 11.56
N THR A 58 10.94 5.13 10.24
CA THR A 58 10.34 6.23 9.47
C THR A 58 8.87 6.41 9.80
N PHE A 59 8.08 5.33 9.79
CA PHE A 59 6.67 5.36 10.17
C PHE A 59 6.48 5.85 11.62
N LYS A 60 7.23 5.29 12.57
CA LYS A 60 7.15 5.68 13.99
C LYS A 60 7.43 7.18 14.19
N ASN A 61 8.47 7.70 13.55
CA ASN A 61 8.81 9.12 13.64
C ASN A 61 7.76 9.99 12.91
N GLY A 62 7.29 9.54 11.74
CA GLY A 62 6.27 10.21 10.94
C GLY A 62 4.94 10.39 11.68
N VAL A 63 4.52 9.44 12.52
CA VAL A 63 3.28 9.56 13.32
C VAL A 63 3.27 10.83 14.18
N ALA A 64 4.41 11.23 14.74
CA ALA A 64 4.51 12.45 15.53
C ALA A 64 4.35 13.72 14.68
N ASP A 65 4.87 13.69 13.45
CA ASP A 65 4.89 14.83 12.53
C ASP A 65 3.55 14.98 11.79
N TRP A 66 3.04 13.91 11.18
CA TRP A 66 1.80 13.89 10.40
C TRP A 66 0.59 14.31 11.24
N PHE A 67 0.53 13.87 12.50
CA PHE A 67 -0.58 14.18 13.41
C PHE A 67 -0.23 15.29 14.42
N SER A 68 0.78 16.11 14.12
CA SER A 68 1.11 17.29 14.93
C SER A 68 -0.02 18.33 14.90
N ASP A 69 -0.08 19.17 15.94
CA ASP A 69 -1.08 20.25 15.99
C ASP A 69 -0.87 21.23 14.82
N GLU A 70 0.38 21.47 14.41
CA GLU A 70 0.70 22.35 13.28
C GLU A 70 0.25 21.75 11.95
N ALA A 71 0.50 20.46 11.71
CA ALA A 71 0.13 19.79 10.46
C ALA A 71 -1.40 19.73 10.27
N VAL A 72 -2.15 19.42 11.32
CA VAL A 72 -3.59 19.15 11.18
C VAL A 72 -4.48 20.34 11.57
N LEU A 73 -4.12 21.11 12.60
CA LEU A 73 -4.88 22.26 13.10
C LEU A 73 -4.31 23.61 12.64
N GLY A 74 -3.28 23.59 11.79
CA GLY A 74 -2.67 24.77 11.20
C GLY A 74 -3.63 25.57 10.30
N THR A 75 -3.09 26.30 9.34
CA THR A 75 -3.91 27.06 8.41
C THR A 75 -4.60 26.12 7.41
N GLY A 76 -5.88 26.39 7.10
CA GLY A 76 -6.63 25.64 6.09
C GLY A 76 -7.82 24.85 6.64
N ASP A 77 -8.23 23.85 5.88
CA ASP A 77 -9.35 22.97 6.21
C ASP A 77 -8.86 21.77 7.04
N PHE A 78 -9.38 21.64 8.25
CA PHE A 78 -9.04 20.58 9.18
C PHE A 78 -9.25 19.18 8.58
N GLU A 79 -10.40 18.92 7.95
CA GLU A 79 -10.70 17.57 7.44
C GLU A 79 -9.78 17.23 6.27
N LYS A 80 -9.43 18.24 5.44
CA LYS A 80 -8.44 18.08 4.38
C LYS A 80 -7.05 17.74 4.94
N ASN A 81 -6.58 18.50 5.92
CA ASN A 81 -5.27 18.26 6.53
C ASN A 81 -5.22 16.90 7.25
N LEU A 82 -6.29 16.53 7.95
CA LEU A 82 -6.42 15.22 8.59
C LEU A 82 -6.43 14.08 7.55
N SER A 83 -7.11 14.28 6.43
CA SER A 83 -7.12 13.32 5.33
C SER A 83 -5.72 13.11 4.75
N HIS A 84 -4.96 14.19 4.56
CA HIS A 84 -3.56 14.11 4.10
C HIS A 84 -2.69 13.35 5.11
N ALA A 85 -2.75 13.69 6.40
CA ALA A 85 -2.00 12.99 7.44
C ALA A 85 -2.33 11.49 7.52
N ARG A 86 -3.61 11.13 7.36
CA ARG A 86 -4.05 9.73 7.30
C ARG A 86 -3.52 9.03 6.06
N HIS A 87 -3.49 9.71 4.92
CA HIS A 87 -2.92 9.17 3.69
C HIS A 87 -1.44 8.84 3.88
N ASP A 88 -0.63 9.80 4.34
CA ASP A 88 0.81 9.61 4.56
C ASP A 88 1.08 8.43 5.52
N ALA A 89 0.30 8.36 6.61
CA ALA A 89 0.40 7.25 7.56
C ALA A 89 0.00 5.89 6.95
N ARG A 90 -1.02 5.84 6.09
CA ARG A 90 -1.40 4.61 5.37
C ARG A 90 -0.32 4.20 4.37
N ASN A 91 0.29 5.13 3.64
CA ASN A 91 1.39 4.80 2.72
C ASN A 91 2.56 4.19 3.49
N GLY A 92 2.94 4.77 4.63
CA GLY A 92 3.96 4.18 5.50
C GLY A 92 3.63 2.75 5.94
N LEU A 93 2.37 2.46 6.29
CA LEU A 93 1.94 1.09 6.61
C LEU A 93 1.96 0.17 5.39
N ASN A 94 1.54 0.65 4.21
CA ASN A 94 1.54 -0.13 2.98
C ASN A 94 2.96 -0.56 2.58
N HIS A 95 3.96 0.32 2.77
CA HIS A 95 5.37 -0.04 2.56
C HIS A 95 5.79 -1.19 3.48
N LEU A 96 5.43 -1.10 4.76
CA LEU A 96 5.73 -2.15 5.73
C LEU A 96 5.04 -3.47 5.39
N PHE A 97 3.76 -3.44 5.00
CA PHE A 97 3.01 -4.61 4.53
C PHE A 97 3.65 -5.24 3.29
N GLY A 98 4.07 -4.42 2.32
CA GLY A 98 4.72 -4.88 1.11
C GLY A 98 6.05 -5.56 1.38
N ILE A 99 6.90 -4.95 2.21
CA ILE A 99 8.21 -5.51 2.54
C ILE A 99 8.07 -6.80 3.34
N ILE A 100 7.18 -6.86 4.35
CA ILE A 100 6.97 -8.11 5.11
C ILE A 100 6.43 -9.23 4.23
N GLN A 101 5.58 -8.92 3.24
CA GLN A 101 5.09 -9.89 2.27
C GLN A 101 6.23 -10.44 1.39
N LEU A 102 7.11 -9.57 0.90
CA LEU A 102 8.29 -9.98 0.11
C LEU A 102 9.21 -10.91 0.93
N ILE A 103 9.45 -10.57 2.20
CA ILE A 103 10.23 -11.41 3.13
C ILE A 103 9.58 -12.78 3.33
N GLN A 104 8.26 -12.83 3.50
CA GLN A 104 7.52 -14.10 3.65
C GLN A 104 7.60 -14.98 2.40
N MET A 105 7.53 -14.37 1.22
CA MET A 105 7.66 -15.09 -0.06
C MET A 105 9.06 -15.69 -0.23
N ALA A 106 10.10 -14.97 0.20
CA ALA A 106 11.48 -15.45 0.17
C ALA A 106 11.76 -16.54 1.22
N ALA A 107 11.12 -16.47 2.40
CA ALA A 107 11.38 -17.38 3.53
C ALA A 107 10.10 -18.00 4.16
N PRO A 108 9.27 -18.74 3.39
CA PRO A 108 7.92 -19.13 3.80
C PRO A 108 7.87 -20.19 4.92
N SER A 109 8.90 -21.00 5.10
CA SER A 109 8.92 -22.14 6.05
C SER A 109 9.93 -22.01 7.19
N GLY A 110 10.66 -20.88 7.26
CA GLY A 110 11.68 -20.62 8.28
C GLY A 110 11.11 -20.06 9.59
N GLU A 111 11.97 -19.84 10.59
CA GLU A 111 11.56 -19.14 11.83
C GLU A 111 11.07 -17.70 11.53
N ILE A 112 11.56 -17.10 10.45
CA ILE A 112 11.08 -15.82 9.90
C ILE A 112 9.58 -15.89 9.63
N GLY A 113 9.11 -16.89 8.86
CA GLY A 113 7.67 -17.05 8.58
C GLY A 113 6.80 -17.29 9.83
N LYS A 114 7.36 -17.81 10.93
CA LYS A 114 6.61 -18.03 12.19
C LYS A 114 6.43 -16.75 13.02
N LYS A 115 7.33 -15.77 12.88
CA LYS A 115 7.28 -14.50 13.64
C LYS A 115 6.50 -13.41 12.91
N SER A 116 6.36 -13.51 11.59
CA SER A 116 5.67 -12.51 10.78
C SER A 116 4.18 -12.26 11.13
N PRO A 117 3.38 -13.22 11.65
CA PRO A 117 1.98 -12.94 12.00
C PRO A 117 1.81 -11.88 13.10
N ALA A 118 2.76 -11.80 14.05
CA ALA A 118 2.71 -10.79 15.10
C ALA A 118 2.94 -9.37 14.54
N ILE A 119 3.79 -9.24 13.53
CA ILE A 119 4.02 -7.96 12.83
C ILE A 119 2.78 -7.57 12.04
N ILE A 120 2.19 -8.52 11.30
CA ILE A 120 0.95 -8.28 10.54
C ILE A 120 -0.16 -7.78 11.47
N ALA A 121 -0.38 -8.45 12.60
CA ALA A 121 -1.38 -8.02 13.58
C ALA A 121 -1.11 -6.61 14.14
N ALA A 122 0.17 -6.26 14.37
CA ALA A 122 0.55 -4.92 14.81
C ALA A 122 0.34 -3.85 13.72
N LEU A 123 0.60 -4.18 12.46
CA LEU A 123 0.33 -3.32 11.30
C LEU A 123 -1.18 -3.08 11.14
N GLU A 124 -1.99 -4.14 11.21
CA GLU A 124 -3.45 -4.06 11.14
C GLU A 124 -4.02 -3.20 12.27
N ASN A 125 -3.47 -3.31 13.48
CA ASN A 125 -3.86 -2.46 14.60
C ASN A 125 -3.57 -0.97 14.32
N CYS A 126 -2.39 -0.64 13.79
CA CYS A 126 -2.07 0.74 13.40
C CYS A 126 -3.02 1.26 12.31
N LEU A 127 -3.32 0.42 11.30
CA LEU A 127 -4.24 0.77 10.22
C LEU A 127 -5.66 1.04 10.74
N ALA A 128 -6.14 0.22 11.68
CA ALA A 128 -7.45 0.39 12.30
C ALA A 128 -7.56 1.73 13.04
N LEU A 129 -6.51 2.11 13.79
CA LEU A 129 -6.45 3.40 14.49
C LEU A 129 -6.48 4.58 13.53
N ILE A 130 -5.69 4.54 12.45
CA ILE A 130 -5.62 5.61 11.44
C ILE A 130 -6.95 5.79 10.71
N SER A 131 -7.64 4.67 10.43
CA SER A 131 -8.88 4.67 9.65
C SER A 131 -10.09 5.20 10.43
N GLY A 132 -9.98 5.30 11.76
CA GLY A 132 -11.02 5.89 12.62
C GLY A 132 -12.31 5.06 12.71
N THR A 133 -12.28 3.82 12.25
CA THR A 133 -13.41 2.89 12.29
C THR A 133 -13.44 2.14 13.62
N ALA A 134 -14.16 2.70 14.59
CA ALA A 134 -14.79 1.89 15.63
C ALA A 134 -15.98 1.13 15.01
N GLN A 135 -15.73 0.23 14.05
CA GLN A 135 -16.67 -0.81 13.64
C GLN A 135 -15.98 -1.84 12.76
N ILE A 136 -16.20 -3.10 13.14
CA ILE A 136 -15.74 -4.34 12.56
C ILE A 136 -15.88 -4.32 11.04
N VAL A 137 -14.75 -4.34 10.34
CA VAL A 137 -14.62 -5.08 9.10
C VAL A 137 -13.71 -6.23 9.47
N GLU A 138 -14.22 -7.47 9.39
CA GLU A 138 -13.33 -8.64 9.43
C GLU A 138 -12.17 -8.40 8.47
N PRO A 139 -10.94 -8.84 8.78
CA PRO A 139 -9.85 -8.72 7.84
C PRO A 139 -10.31 -9.33 6.52
N ALA A 140 -10.47 -8.49 5.49
CA ALA A 140 -10.66 -8.93 4.12
C ALA A 140 -9.34 -9.46 3.54
N PHE A 141 -8.42 -9.91 4.39
CA PHE A 141 -7.58 -11.06 4.15
C PHE A 141 -8.16 -12.27 4.90
N SER A 142 -9.40 -12.62 4.55
CA SER A 142 -9.82 -14.01 4.72
C SER A 142 -8.90 -14.82 3.83
N SER A 143 -8.18 -15.72 4.47
CA SER A 143 -7.53 -16.86 3.87
C SER A 143 -8.54 -17.77 3.16
N SER A 144 -9.22 -17.27 2.12
CA SER A 144 -9.50 -18.12 0.97
C SER A 144 -8.12 -18.34 0.34
N SER A 145 -7.35 -19.33 0.77
CA SER A 145 -7.57 -20.69 0.28
C SER A 145 -8.19 -20.58 -1.11
N PHE A 146 -7.33 -20.35 -2.11
CA PHE A 146 -7.68 -20.66 -3.50
C PHE A 146 -8.04 -22.14 -3.51
N ASN A 147 -9.32 -22.43 -3.23
CA ASN A 147 -9.88 -23.76 -3.32
C ASN A 147 -9.78 -24.13 -4.80
N THR A 148 -8.75 -24.91 -5.09
CA THR A 148 -8.55 -25.63 -6.33
C THR A 148 -9.59 -26.74 -6.37
N ALA A 149 -10.79 -26.36 -6.79
CA ALA A 149 -11.83 -27.30 -7.17
C ALA A 149 -12.68 -26.70 -8.28
N ASP A 150 -12.06 -26.51 -9.45
CA ASP A 150 -12.70 -27.02 -10.65
C ASP A 150 -11.65 -27.66 -11.56
N SER A 151 -11.88 -28.94 -11.83
CA SER A 151 -10.99 -29.80 -12.59
C SER A 151 -11.24 -29.61 -14.08
N ALA A 152 -10.28 -28.99 -14.77
CA ALA A 152 -10.03 -29.29 -16.17
C ALA A 152 -8.52 -29.27 -16.41
N THR A 153 -8.04 -30.41 -16.85
CA THR A 153 -6.66 -30.73 -17.19
C THR A 153 -6.12 -29.76 -18.25
N ASP A 154 -5.31 -28.77 -17.85
CA ASP A 154 -4.29 -28.19 -18.73
C ASP A 154 -3.03 -27.91 -17.93
N SER A 155 -2.17 -28.92 -17.89
CA SER A 155 -0.80 -28.88 -17.38
C SER A 155 0.10 -28.13 -18.35
N SER A 156 -0.14 -26.84 -18.51
CA SER A 156 0.84 -25.91 -19.05
C SER A 156 0.79 -24.65 -18.19
N ALA A 157 1.79 -24.48 -17.33
CA ALA A 157 2.04 -23.20 -16.68
C ALA A 157 2.31 -22.17 -17.79
N ARG A 158 1.25 -21.50 -18.27
CA ARG A 158 1.39 -20.31 -19.08
C ARG A 158 2.13 -19.32 -18.19
N SER A 159 3.40 -19.07 -18.48
CA SER A 159 4.05 -17.87 -17.96
C SER A 159 3.15 -16.71 -18.38
N LEU A 160 2.60 -15.96 -17.43
CA LEU A 160 1.80 -14.78 -17.73
C LEU A 160 2.73 -13.72 -18.33
N GLN A 161 2.95 -13.74 -19.65
CA GLN A 161 3.87 -12.82 -20.34
C GLN A 161 3.28 -11.42 -20.57
N GLY A 162 2.34 -11.00 -19.72
CA GLY A 162 1.68 -9.71 -19.85
C GLY A 162 2.64 -8.56 -19.48
N THR A 163 2.45 -7.40 -20.10
CA THR A 163 3.12 -6.15 -19.73
C THR A 163 2.12 -5.26 -18.99
N LEU A 164 2.47 -4.92 -17.76
CA LEU A 164 1.67 -4.09 -16.86
C LEU A 164 2.31 -2.70 -16.76
N LEU A 165 1.48 -1.67 -16.69
CA LEU A 165 1.90 -0.32 -16.30
C LEU A 165 1.53 -0.08 -14.84
N VAL A 166 2.46 0.39 -14.03
CA VAL A 166 2.22 0.85 -12.66
C VAL A 166 2.43 2.36 -12.62
N ALA A 167 1.35 3.10 -12.40
CA ALA A 167 1.33 4.54 -12.26
C ALA A 167 1.13 4.91 -10.79
N ASP A 168 2.21 5.31 -10.13
CA ASP A 168 2.26 5.63 -8.69
C ASP A 168 3.44 6.59 -8.51
N ASP A 169 3.29 7.67 -7.74
CA ASP A 169 4.37 8.64 -7.51
C ASP A 169 5.37 8.19 -6.43
N ASP A 170 4.98 7.24 -5.57
CA ASP A 170 5.83 6.68 -4.54
C ASP A 170 6.76 5.59 -5.11
N GLU A 171 8.07 5.84 -5.06
CA GLU A 171 9.10 4.91 -5.53
C GLU A 171 9.09 3.58 -4.76
N GLU A 172 8.73 3.61 -3.48
CA GLU A 172 8.68 2.41 -2.64
C GLU A 172 7.52 1.50 -3.05
N ASN A 173 6.33 2.06 -3.25
CA ASN A 173 5.19 1.32 -3.79
C ASN A 173 5.53 0.70 -5.15
N ARG A 174 6.12 1.47 -6.06
CA ARG A 174 6.54 0.95 -7.38
C ARG A 174 7.52 -0.21 -7.25
N THR A 175 8.52 -0.11 -6.37
CA THR A 175 9.52 -1.17 -6.13
C THR A 175 8.89 -2.44 -5.54
N ILE A 176 7.97 -2.30 -4.60
CA ILE A 176 7.24 -3.42 -4.00
C ILE A 176 6.38 -4.11 -5.07
N LEU A 177 5.58 -3.34 -5.81
CA LEU A 177 4.73 -3.86 -6.87
C LEU A 177 5.54 -4.52 -7.98
N GLU A 178 6.68 -3.94 -8.38
CA GLU A 178 7.59 -4.54 -9.35
C GLU A 178 7.98 -5.97 -8.93
N ARG A 179 8.51 -6.10 -7.72
CA ARG A 179 9.00 -7.39 -7.22
C ARG A 179 7.89 -8.41 -7.09
N LEU A 180 6.71 -8.00 -6.63
CA LEU A 180 5.54 -8.86 -6.56
C LEU A 180 5.12 -9.33 -7.96
N LEU A 181 4.95 -8.41 -8.92
CA LEU A 181 4.45 -8.72 -10.26
C LEU A 181 5.46 -9.53 -11.09
N ILE A 182 6.76 -9.22 -11.01
CA ILE A 182 7.81 -9.98 -11.69
C ILE A 182 7.88 -11.41 -11.15
N THR A 183 7.72 -11.60 -9.83
CA THR A 183 7.68 -12.95 -9.23
C THR A 183 6.50 -13.78 -9.77
N HIS A 184 5.42 -13.12 -10.20
CA HIS A 184 4.27 -13.76 -10.86
C HIS A 184 4.40 -13.85 -12.40
N GLY A 185 5.54 -13.45 -12.97
CA GLY A 185 5.89 -13.64 -14.38
C GLY A 185 5.61 -12.46 -15.31
N PHE A 186 5.10 -11.33 -14.79
CA PHE A 186 4.78 -10.15 -15.58
C PHE A 186 6.00 -9.30 -15.90
N LYS A 187 5.93 -8.55 -17.01
CA LYS A 187 6.80 -7.40 -17.26
C LYS A 187 6.14 -6.16 -16.68
N VAL A 188 6.91 -5.30 -16.04
CA VAL A 188 6.40 -4.09 -15.40
C VAL A 188 7.09 -2.88 -16.00
N GLU A 189 6.31 -1.85 -16.29
CA GLU A 189 6.78 -0.52 -16.59
C GLU A 189 6.12 0.48 -15.64
N PHE A 190 6.79 1.62 -15.42
CA PHE A 190 6.37 2.58 -14.41
C PHE A 190 5.96 3.88 -15.05
N ALA A 191 5.06 4.62 -14.40
CA ALA A 191 4.85 6.05 -14.57
C ALA A 191 4.84 6.71 -13.18
N VAL A 192 5.50 7.86 -13.05
CA VAL A 192 5.65 8.55 -11.75
C VAL A 192 4.59 9.62 -11.52
N ASN A 193 3.71 9.85 -12.50
CA ASN A 193 2.55 10.74 -12.39
C ASN A 193 1.52 10.44 -13.49
N GLY A 194 0.35 11.08 -13.40
CA GLY A 194 -0.75 10.88 -14.35
C GLY A 194 -0.46 11.33 -15.79
N VAL A 195 0.38 12.35 -15.99
CA VAL A 195 0.78 12.82 -17.33
C VAL A 195 1.56 11.72 -18.06
N GLU A 196 2.56 11.17 -17.38
CA GLU A 196 3.44 10.13 -17.91
C GLU A 196 2.66 8.82 -18.15
N ALA A 197 1.70 8.51 -17.28
CA ALA A 197 0.82 7.35 -17.44
C ALA A 197 0.01 7.44 -18.75
N ILE A 198 -0.64 8.57 -19.01
CA ILE A 198 -1.40 8.79 -20.25
C ILE A 198 -0.49 8.72 -21.47
N GLN A 199 0.68 9.36 -21.41
CA GLN A 199 1.64 9.33 -22.50
C GLN A 199 2.01 7.88 -22.84
N ARG A 200 2.40 7.08 -21.84
CA ARG A 200 2.76 5.68 -22.06
C ARG A 200 1.62 4.83 -22.61
N ILE A 201 0.40 5.00 -22.10
CA ILE A 201 -0.79 4.27 -22.58
C ILE A 201 -1.10 4.64 -24.04
N SER A 202 -0.82 5.88 -24.44
CA SER A 202 -1.02 6.31 -25.84
C SER A 202 0.04 5.79 -26.81
N GLU A 203 1.25 5.52 -26.32
CA GLU A 203 2.38 5.03 -27.13
C GLU A 203 2.33 3.52 -27.37
N LYS A 204 1.78 2.74 -26.44
CA LYS A 204 1.62 1.29 -26.58
C LYS A 204 0.52 0.71 -25.70
N ALA A 205 0.05 -0.48 -26.08
CA ALA A 205 -0.93 -1.22 -25.31
C ALA A 205 -0.29 -1.96 -24.12
N TYR A 206 -1.00 -1.96 -23.00
CA TYR A 206 -0.70 -2.76 -21.81
C TYR A 206 -1.84 -3.75 -21.56
N ASP A 207 -1.52 -4.86 -20.90
CA ASP A 207 -2.50 -5.88 -20.51
C ASP A 207 -3.36 -5.43 -19.31
N ALA A 208 -2.79 -4.61 -18.43
CA ALA A 208 -3.52 -3.84 -17.42
C ALA A 208 -2.68 -2.64 -16.95
N VAL A 209 -3.35 -1.67 -16.33
CA VAL A 209 -2.73 -0.54 -15.63
C VAL A 209 -3.09 -0.62 -14.16
N LEU A 210 -2.10 -0.60 -13.27
CA LEU A 210 -2.29 -0.30 -11.85
C LEU A 210 -2.13 1.21 -11.67
N LEU A 211 -3.14 1.89 -11.15
CA LEU A 211 -3.19 3.35 -11.09
C LEU A 211 -3.45 3.81 -9.65
N ASP A 212 -2.52 4.57 -9.09
CA ASP A 212 -2.81 5.33 -7.88
C ASP A 212 -3.65 6.57 -8.20
N ILE A 213 -4.47 6.97 -7.23
CA ILE A 213 -5.32 8.15 -7.33
C ILE A 213 -4.58 9.41 -6.91
N GLN A 214 -3.74 9.36 -5.88
CA GLN A 214 -3.20 10.55 -5.23
C GLN A 214 -1.81 10.91 -5.75
N MET A 215 -1.70 11.16 -7.05
CA MET A 215 -0.45 11.59 -7.69
C MET A 215 -0.36 13.12 -7.87
N PRO A 216 0.85 13.71 -7.87
CA PRO A 216 1.07 15.11 -8.22
C PRO A 216 0.84 15.38 -9.71
N GLU A 217 0.66 16.66 -10.04
CA GLU A 217 0.39 17.20 -11.40
C GLU A 217 -0.96 16.80 -12.01
N MET A 218 -1.29 15.52 -11.98
CA MET A 218 -2.55 14.97 -12.46
C MET A 218 -2.94 13.75 -11.64
N ASP A 219 -4.10 13.82 -11.01
CA ASP A 219 -4.59 12.75 -10.15
C ASP A 219 -5.15 11.56 -10.98
N GLY A 220 -5.32 10.40 -10.36
CA GLY A 220 -5.80 9.20 -11.06
C GLY A 220 -7.25 9.32 -11.54
N PHE A 221 -8.07 10.19 -10.95
CA PHE A 221 -9.42 10.44 -11.46
C PHE A 221 -9.37 11.20 -12.79
N GLU A 222 -8.48 12.19 -12.92
CA GLU A 222 -8.24 12.91 -14.17
C GLU A 222 -7.67 11.98 -15.25
N VAL A 223 -6.79 11.04 -14.87
CA VAL A 223 -6.29 9.99 -15.78
C VAL A 223 -7.44 9.14 -16.30
N LEU A 224 -8.26 8.58 -15.41
CA LEU A 224 -9.41 7.75 -15.80
C LEU A 224 -10.39 8.51 -16.71
N ALA A 225 -10.69 9.77 -16.40
CA ALA A 225 -11.56 10.61 -17.24
C ALA A 225 -11.00 10.77 -18.66
N LYS A 226 -9.70 11.05 -18.81
CA LYS A 226 -9.04 11.18 -20.12
C LYS A 226 -8.97 9.86 -20.88
N LEU A 227 -8.70 8.74 -20.19
CA LEU A 227 -8.71 7.42 -20.80
C LEU A 227 -10.10 7.01 -21.29
N ARG A 228 -11.16 7.44 -20.57
CA ARG A 228 -12.55 7.25 -20.99
C ARG A 228 -12.88 8.06 -22.24
N GLU A 229 -12.50 9.35 -22.27
CA GLU A 229 -12.74 10.23 -23.42
C GLU A 229 -12.05 9.73 -24.70
N THR A 230 -10.85 9.18 -24.55
CA THR A 230 -10.06 8.63 -25.67
C THR A 230 -10.41 7.19 -26.02
N GLY A 231 -11.28 6.53 -25.25
CA GLY A 231 -11.76 5.16 -25.49
C GLY A 231 -10.79 4.04 -25.10
N HIS A 232 -9.66 4.35 -24.45
CA HIS A 232 -8.64 3.36 -24.08
C HIS A 232 -9.13 2.37 -23.00
N LEU A 233 -10.02 2.79 -22.11
CA LEU A 233 -10.61 1.92 -21.06
C LEU A 233 -11.37 0.71 -21.62
N ARG A 234 -11.73 0.69 -22.91
CA ARG A 234 -12.40 -0.46 -23.54
C ARG A 234 -11.47 -1.65 -23.79
N HIS A 235 -10.16 -1.40 -23.85
CA HIS A 235 -9.18 -2.38 -24.31
C HIS A 235 -8.14 -2.73 -23.26
N THR A 236 -7.86 -1.80 -22.34
CA THR A 236 -6.90 -2.01 -21.25
C THR A 236 -7.62 -1.81 -19.92
N PRO A 237 -7.77 -2.85 -19.09
CA PRO A 237 -8.36 -2.71 -17.75
C PRO A 237 -7.46 -1.84 -16.87
N VAL A 238 -8.08 -0.94 -16.11
CA VAL A 238 -7.39 -0.09 -15.14
C VAL A 238 -7.83 -0.49 -13.74
N ILE A 239 -6.90 -1.00 -12.95
CA ILE A 239 -7.11 -1.37 -11.55
C ILE A 239 -6.59 -0.21 -10.71
N VAL A 240 -7.50 0.42 -9.98
CA VAL A 240 -7.11 1.48 -9.04
C VAL A 240 -6.48 0.83 -7.81
N VAL A 241 -5.25 1.21 -7.50
CA VAL A 241 -4.50 0.75 -6.32
C VAL A 241 -4.18 1.99 -5.50
N THR A 242 -4.94 2.22 -4.43
CA THR A 242 -4.78 3.44 -3.64
C THR A 242 -5.10 3.21 -2.17
N GLY A 243 -4.55 4.05 -1.30
CA GLY A 243 -4.82 4.06 0.15
C GLY A 243 -6.18 4.65 0.53
N LEU A 244 -7.04 5.00 -0.44
CA LEU A 244 -8.40 5.46 -0.21
C LEU A 244 -9.27 4.30 0.29
N GLN A 245 -9.85 4.47 1.48
CA GLN A 245 -10.78 3.51 2.09
C GLN A 245 -12.21 4.07 2.19
N GLU A 246 -12.46 5.27 1.68
CA GLU A 246 -13.80 5.85 1.71
C GLU A 246 -14.65 5.23 0.61
N GLU A 247 -15.82 4.70 0.99
CA GLU A 247 -16.77 4.08 0.07
C GLU A 247 -17.12 5.00 -1.12
N GLN A 248 -17.10 6.32 -0.90
CA GLN A 248 -17.35 7.33 -1.93
C GLN A 248 -16.27 7.36 -3.01
N ASP A 249 -15.00 7.16 -2.64
CA ASP A 249 -13.90 7.14 -3.60
C ASP A 249 -13.95 5.89 -4.48
N ALA A 250 -14.29 4.74 -3.88
CA ALA A 250 -14.49 3.49 -4.61
C ALA A 250 -15.67 3.60 -5.59
N VAL A 251 -16.81 4.15 -5.15
CA VAL A 251 -17.96 4.41 -6.03
C VAL A 251 -17.58 5.34 -7.17
N ARG A 252 -16.86 6.42 -6.88
CA ARG A 252 -16.41 7.37 -7.90
C ARG A 252 -15.47 6.71 -8.92
N CYS A 253 -14.58 5.81 -8.52
CA CYS A 253 -13.75 5.04 -9.44
C CYS A 253 -14.59 4.20 -10.41
N ILE A 254 -15.59 3.48 -9.88
CA ILE A 254 -16.51 2.65 -10.68
C ILE A 254 -17.32 3.51 -11.66
N GLU A 255 -17.83 4.67 -11.22
CA GLU A 255 -18.60 5.59 -12.07
C GLU A 255 -17.77 6.15 -13.25
N ILE A 256 -16.47 6.33 -13.03
CA ILE A 256 -15.55 6.86 -14.04
C ILE A 256 -15.04 5.75 -14.98
N GLY A 257 -15.17 4.48 -14.59
CA GLY A 257 -14.99 3.32 -15.46
C GLY A 257 -13.75 2.47 -15.18
N ALA A 258 -13.28 2.48 -13.93
CA ALA A 258 -12.38 1.44 -13.41
C ALA A 258 -13.07 0.07 -13.34
#